data_AF-A2ZRP8-F1
#
_entry.id   AF-A2ZRP8-F1
#
_cell.length_a   1.000
_cell.length_b   1.000
_cell.length_c   1.000
_cell.angle_alpha   90.00
_cell.angle_beta   90.00
_cell.angle_gamma   90.00
#
_symmetry.space_group_name_H-M   'P 1'
#
loop_
_entity.id
_entity.type
_entity.pdbx_description
1 polymer ?
#
loop_
_entity_poly.entity_id
_entity_poly.type
_entity_poly.pdbx_seq_one_letter_code
_entity_poly.pdbx_strand_id
1 'polypeptide(L)' 'MAGRSYPDHWKGENGLYCAGMVRRGIYGSYEDAEHIADDISKQLRSSSKPTHNNGSA' A
#
# COMPACT_ATOMS: atom_id res chain seq x y z
N MET A 1 -1.98 -5.17 16.05
CA MET A 1 -2.29 -4.09 15.08
C MET A 1 -2.63 -2.76 15.77
N ALA A 2 -2.10 -2.51 16.98
CA ALA A 2 -2.32 -1.27 17.73
C ALA A 2 -0.96 -0.56 17.86
N GLY A 3 -0.76 0.55 17.15
CA GLY A 3 0.48 1.31 17.29
C GLY A 3 0.79 2.34 16.20
N ARG A 4 0.19 2.24 15.00
CA ARG A 4 0.40 3.26 13.95
C ARG A 4 -0.65 4.35 14.10
N SER A 5 -0.18 5.58 14.25
CA SER A 5 -1.01 6.77 14.26
C SER A 5 -1.52 7.05 12.85
N TYR A 6 -2.74 7.59 12.78
CA TYR A 6 -3.26 8.17 11.53
C TYR A 6 -2.26 9.21 11.02
N PRO A 7 -1.96 9.26 9.70
CA PRO A 7 -2.65 8.59 8.59
C PRO A 7 -2.07 7.23 8.16
N ASP A 8 -0.95 6.77 8.71
CA ASP A 8 -0.23 5.59 8.19
C ASP A 8 -0.68 4.26 8.80
N HIS A 9 -1.88 4.21 9.40
CA HIS A 9 -2.38 3.00 10.07
C HIS A 9 -2.80 1.90 9.09
N TRP A 10 -3.08 2.24 7.83
CA TRP A 10 -3.57 1.33 6.80
C TRP A 10 -2.47 0.46 6.19
N LYS A 11 -1.20 0.90 6.20
CA LYS A 11 -0.08 0.16 5.62
C LYS A 11 0.57 -0.71 6.68
N GLY A 12 0.63 -2.03 6.44
CA GLY A 12 1.36 -3.00 7.25
C GLY A 12 2.75 -3.30 6.69
N GLU A 13 3.31 -4.45 7.06
CA GLU A 13 4.59 -4.96 6.55
C GLU A 13 4.36 -6.06 5.51
N ASN A 14 5.33 -6.31 4.62
CA ASN A 14 5.27 -7.35 3.58
C ASN A 14 4.03 -7.30 2.68
N GLY A 15 3.57 -6.10 2.31
CA GLY A 15 2.38 -5.94 1.46
C GLY A 15 1.07 -6.28 2.17
N LEU A 16 1.08 -6.41 3.50
CA LEU A 16 -0.14 -6.50 4.29
C LEU A 16 -0.76 -5.12 4.46
N TYR A 17 -2.07 -5.02 4.29
CA TYR A 17 -2.82 -3.77 4.46
C TYR A 17 -4.01 -3.96 5.38
N CYS A 18 -4.35 -2.90 6.12
CA CYS A 18 -5.51 -2.83 7.01
C CYS A 18 -6.52 -1.83 6.42
N ALA A 19 -7.69 -2.32 6.04
CA ALA A 19 -8.81 -1.48 5.59
C ALA A 19 -10.04 -1.75 6.46
N GLY A 20 -10.82 -0.73 6.81
CA GLY A 20 -12.10 -0.92 7.50
C GLY A 20 -12.50 0.25 8.40
N MET A 21 -13.47 0.02 9.29
CA MET A 21 -14.03 1.05 10.20
C MET A 21 -13.08 1.43 11.34
N VAL A 22 -11.79 1.58 11.09
CA VAL A 22 -10.86 2.07 12.09
C VAL A 22 -11.11 3.57 12.29
N ARG A 23 -11.62 3.92 13.47
CA ARG A 23 -11.65 5.28 14.07
C ARG A 23 -12.51 6.36 13.38
N ARG A 24 -12.72 6.32 12.06
CA ARG A 24 -13.51 7.30 11.29
C ARG A 24 -14.78 6.73 10.62
N GLY A 25 -15.13 5.48 10.92
CA GLY A 25 -16.31 4.83 10.33
C GLY A 25 -16.16 4.63 8.81
N ILE A 26 -17.28 4.65 8.09
CA ILE A 26 -17.36 4.37 6.64
C ILE A 26 -16.43 5.28 5.82
N TYR A 27 -16.33 6.56 6.20
CA TYR A 27 -15.47 7.52 5.50
C TYR A 27 -14.00 7.12 5.60
N GLY A 28 -13.53 6.74 6.80
CA GLY A 28 -12.16 6.24 6.97
C GLY A 28 -11.89 4.95 6.21
N SER A 29 -12.90 4.08 6.06
CA SER A 29 -12.78 2.86 5.26
C SER A 29 -12.56 3.15 3.78
N TYR A 30 -13.22 4.19 3.25
CA TYR A 30 -13.01 4.67 1.89
C TYR A 30 -11.60 5.26 1.71
N GLU A 31 -11.18 6.14 2.63
CA GLU A 31 -9.84 6.74 2.62
C GLU A 31 -8.75 5.64 2.62
N ASP A 32 -8.86 4.65 3.51
CA ASP A 32 -7.91 3.54 3.60
C ASP A 32 -7.88 2.72 2.30
N ALA A 33 -9.04 2.45 1.69
CA ALA A 33 -9.14 1.69 0.44
C ALA A 33 -8.46 2.41 -0.73
N GLU A 34 -8.63 3.73 -0.87
CA GLU A 34 -7.95 4.51 -1.91
C GLU A 34 -6.42 4.48 -1.76
N HIS A 35 -5.92 4.66 -0.54
CA HIS A 35 -4.47 4.65 -0.28
C HIS A 35 -3.83 3.29 -0.56
N ILE A 36 -4.52 2.20 -0.20
CA ILE A 36 -4.05 0.83 -0.48
C ILE A 36 -3.97 0.58 -1.99
N ALA A 37 -5.02 0.96 -2.73
CA ALA A 37 -5.05 0.76 -4.18
C ALA A 37 -3.93 1.53 -4.90
N ASP A 38 -3.69 2.78 -4.51
CA ASP A 38 -2.60 3.60 -5.04
C ASP A 38 -1.22 3.01 -4.73
N ASP A 39 -1.00 2.52 -3.50
CA ASP A 39 0.27 1.90 -3.10
C ASP A 39 0.56 0.63 -3.91
N ILE A 40 -0.44 -0.24 -4.11
CA ILE A 40 -0.31 -1.45 -4.93
C ILE A 40 -0.01 -1.08 -6.39
N SER A 41 -0.72 -0.09 -6.94
CA SER A 41 -0.49 0.39 -8.31
C SER A 41 0.93 0.91 -8.49
N LYS A 42 1.43 1.72 -7.55
CA LYS A 42 2.82 2.21 -7.56
C LYS A 42 3.83 1.09 -7.46
N GLN A 43 3.60 0.08 -6.61
CA GLN A 43 4.47 -1.08 -6.49
C GLN A 43 4.52 -1.88 -7.80
N LEU A 44 3.35 -2.14 -8.42
CA LEU A 44 3.27 -2.86 -9.68
C LEU A 44 4.00 -2.12 -10.81
N ARG A 45 3.78 -0.81 -10.92
CA ARG A 45 4.45 0.04 -11.92
C ARG A 45 5.96 0.19 -11.67
N SER A 46 6.40 0.10 -10.41
CA SER A 46 7.82 0.14 -10.06
C SER A 46 8.51 -1.20 -10.37
N SER A 47 7.79 -2.31 -10.21
CA SER A 47 8.29 -3.64 -10.55
C SER A 47 8.32 -3.92 -12.06
N SER A 48 7.57 -3.15 -12.85
CA SER A 48 7.56 -3.26 -14.32
C SER A 48 8.68 -2.46 -15.00
N LYS A 49 9.71 -1.99 -14.29
CA LYS A 49 10.95 -1.60 -14.99
C LYS A 49 11.51 -2.87 -15.62
N PRO A 50 11.60 -2.98 -16.97
CA PRO A 50 12.32 -4.08 -17.57
C PRO A 50 13.76 -3.96 -17.08
N THR A 51 14.17 -4.90 -16.24
CA THR A 51 15.59 -5.13 -15.94
C THR A 51 16.23 -5.47 -17.28
N HIS A 52 16.88 -4.50 -17.91
CA HIS A 52 17.66 -4.75 -19.11
C HIS A 52 18.92 -5.47 -18.64
N ASN A 53 18.85 -6.80 -18.55
CA ASN A 53 19.99 -7.66 -18.24
C ASN A 53 20.89 -7.65 -19.48
N ASN A 54 21.76 -6.64 -19.61
CA ASN A 54 22.86 -6.72 -20.55
C ASN A 54 23.88 -7.68 -19.94
N GLY A 55 23.75 -8.96 -20.31
CA GLY A 55 24.78 -9.96 -20.07
C GLY A 55 26.05 -9.55 -20.81
N SER A 56 27.04 -9.08 -20.06
CA SER A 56 28.41 -8.98 -20.54
C SER A 56 29.03 -10.37 -20.47
N ALA A 57 29.14 -11.01 -21.64
CA ALA A 57 30.10 -12.09 -21.87
C ALA A 57 31.51 -11.50 -21.99
#